data_AF-A0A1I1TJH0-F1
#
_entry.id   AF-A0A1I1TJH0-F1
#
_cell.length_a   1.000
_cell.length_b   1.000
_cell.length_c   1.000
_cell.angle_alpha   90.00
_cell.angle_beta   90.00
_cell.angle_gamma   90.00
#
_symmetry.space_group_name_H-M   'P 1'
#
loop_
_entity.id
_entity.type
_entity.pdbx_description
1 polymer ?
#
loop_
_entity_poly.entity_id
_entity_poly.type
_entity_poly.pdbx_seq_one_letter_code
_entity_poly.pdbx_strand_id
1 'polypeptide(L)'
;MHYTLLISIFLISFFADSSVFKCDINGVLTFSQFPCSDNAQQIEIKTPKPSANNKTLSSEQTHSEIDNFIQLRQIEKKMTKSDNLIRSYQDKMTEEVNTLNNKLTHIAKKPSGDLYDFNQSDAIAKQLNNVISRYNSLINVEQQKLIRLSAQKQHIKSSKVFLDNNSTNEAQLTDKFIKMSKIENKIRIHENKIRTFQQKMDLELKAIDAHLSTAHVNAAQQNSFTIQMTAITANYNTQINIQQKQIDRLINEKAFINR
;
A
#
# COMPACT_ATOMS: atom_id res chain seq x y z
N MET A 1 26.82 70.99 -43.21
CA MET A 1 25.69 71.11 -42.26
C MET A 1 25.11 69.70 -42.08
N HIS A 2 25.49 69.01 -41.01
CA HIS A 2 24.70 68.83 -39.75
C HIS A 2 23.53 67.85 -39.94
N TYR A 3 23.31 66.78 -39.18
CA TYR A 3 24.02 66.08 -38.10
C TYR A 3 23.39 64.67 -38.03
N THR A 4 24.19 63.63 -37.85
CA THR A 4 23.77 62.26 -37.46
C THR A 4 23.24 62.23 -36.03
N LEU A 5 22.16 61.49 -35.75
CA LEU A 5 21.70 61.25 -34.37
C LEU A 5 21.43 59.75 -34.14
N LEU A 6 22.47 59.08 -33.65
CA LEU A 6 22.50 57.74 -33.06
C LEU A 6 22.22 57.91 -31.56
N ILE A 7 21.09 57.39 -31.06
CA ILE A 7 20.80 57.32 -29.62
C ILE A 7 21.30 55.97 -29.09
N SER A 8 22.53 55.98 -28.57
CA SER A 8 23.13 54.89 -27.80
C SER A 8 22.71 55.02 -26.33
N ILE A 9 21.84 54.12 -25.87
CA ILE A 9 21.46 53.97 -24.46
C ILE A 9 22.63 53.30 -23.73
N PHE A 10 23.35 54.08 -22.91
CA PHE A 10 24.44 53.61 -22.04
C PHE A 10 23.84 53.13 -20.71
N LEU A 11 23.72 51.82 -20.54
CA LEU A 11 23.38 51.18 -19.26
C LEU A 11 24.62 51.17 -18.37
N ILE A 12 24.67 52.07 -17.39
CA ILE A 12 25.68 52.07 -16.33
C ILE A 12 25.23 51.06 -15.27
N SER A 13 25.88 49.89 -15.24
CA SER A 13 25.78 48.94 -14.13
C SER A 13 26.57 49.46 -12.93
N PHE A 14 25.90 49.78 -11.84
CA PHE A 14 26.56 50.01 -10.55
C PHE A 14 27.06 48.65 -10.02
N PHE A 15 28.38 48.44 -10.02
CA PHE A 15 29.01 47.35 -9.28
C PHE A 15 29.00 47.72 -7.80
N ALA A 16 28.29 46.93 -6.98
CA ALA A 16 28.33 47.05 -5.53
C ALA A 16 29.46 46.14 -5.01
N ASP A 17 30.58 46.73 -4.59
CA ASP A 17 31.61 46.02 -3.83
C ASP A 17 31.10 45.75 -2.41
N SER A 18 30.94 44.47 -2.05
CA SER A 18 30.46 44.07 -0.73
C SER A 18 31.60 44.12 0.30
N SER A 19 31.83 45.31 0.88
CA SER A 19 32.63 45.47 2.08
C SER A 19 31.75 45.40 3.33
N VAL A 20 32.08 44.55 4.30
CA VAL A 20 31.38 44.47 5.58
C VAL A 20 32.21 45.18 6.66
N PHE A 21 31.57 46.03 7.46
CA PHE A 21 32.17 46.78 8.55
C PHE A 21 31.66 46.26 9.89
N LYS A 22 32.56 46.17 10.87
CA LYS A 22 32.27 45.87 12.26
C LYS A 22 32.38 47.15 13.09
N CYS A 23 31.36 47.46 13.88
CA CYS A 23 31.37 48.56 14.84
C CYS A 23 31.06 48.06 16.25
N ASP A 24 31.64 48.72 17.25
CA ASP A 24 31.20 48.65 18.64
C ASP A 24 30.43 49.93 18.94
N ILE A 25 29.12 49.79 19.13
CA ILE A 25 28.25 50.92 19.48
C ILE A 25 27.73 50.62 20.88
N ASN A 26 28.23 51.36 21.88
CA ASN A 26 27.84 51.23 23.28
C ASN A 26 28.00 49.80 23.85
N GLY A 27 29.07 49.08 23.49
CA GLY A 27 29.34 47.72 23.95
C GLY A 27 28.60 46.65 23.15
N VAL A 28 27.85 47.02 22.10
CA VAL A 28 27.13 46.10 21.22
C VAL A 28 27.83 46.03 19.86
N LEU A 29 28.31 44.84 19.52
CA LEU A 29 28.92 44.56 18.22
C LEU A 29 27.85 44.50 17.13
N THR A 30 28.00 45.38 16.13
CA THR A 30 27.08 45.52 15.00
C THR A 30 27.84 45.39 13.68
N PHE A 31 27.22 44.73 12.69
CA PHE A 31 27.78 44.55 11.35
C PHE A 31 26.92 45.24 10.31
N SER A 32 27.56 45.95 9.38
CA SER A 32 26.89 46.74 8.34
C SER A 32 27.63 46.66 7.02
N GLN A 33 26.92 46.86 5.91
CA GLN A 33 27.50 46.95 4.56
C GLN A 33 28.04 48.36 4.24
N PHE A 34 27.83 49.31 5.15
CA PHE A 34 28.38 50.67 5.10
C PHE A 34 29.02 51.03 6.46
N PRO A 35 30.00 51.96 6.52
CA PRO A 35 30.59 52.39 7.78
C PRO A 35 29.52 52.79 8.81
N CYS A 36 29.48 52.09 9.95
CA CYS A 36 28.41 52.22 10.96
C CYS A 36 28.75 53.18 12.11
N SER A 37 30.00 53.66 12.21
CA SER A 37 30.49 54.60 13.22
C SER A 37 31.89 55.09 12.83
N ASP A 38 32.42 56.10 13.52
CA ASP A 38 33.78 56.62 13.34
C ASP A 38 34.86 55.57 13.63
N ASN A 39 34.53 54.53 14.42
CA ASN A 39 35.41 53.40 14.73
C ASN A 39 35.14 52.17 13.82
N ALA A 40 34.53 52.36 12.64
CA ALA A 40 34.21 51.26 11.74
C ALA A 40 35.47 50.52 11.26
N GLN A 41 35.56 49.24 11.56
CA GLN A 41 36.63 48.37 11.10
C GLN A 41 36.13 47.53 9.92
N GLN A 42 36.70 47.72 8.74
CA GLN A 42 36.40 46.87 7.59
C GLN A 42 36.92 45.45 7.86
N ILE A 43 36.05 44.46 7.73
CA ILE A 43 36.42 43.06 7.84
C ILE A 43 36.43 42.42 6.46
N GLU A 44 37.56 41.82 6.11
CA GLU A 44 37.67 41.00 4.90
C GLU A 44 37.11 39.61 5.21
N ILE A 45 35.93 39.30 4.68
CA ILE A 45 35.34 37.97 4.82
C ILE A 45 36.12 37.02 3.91
N LYS A 46 37.08 36.30 4.48
CA LYS A 46 37.73 35.17 3.81
C LYS A 46 36.71 34.06 3.65
N THR A 47 36.04 34.02 2.50
CA THR A 47 35.26 32.84 2.11
C THR A 47 36.23 31.66 2.04
N PRO A 48 35.89 30.50 2.63
CA PRO A 48 36.72 29.31 2.48
C PRO A 48 36.84 29.01 0.99
N LYS A 49 38.08 28.99 0.48
CA LYS A 49 38.37 28.56 -0.89
C LYS A 49 37.69 27.21 -1.09
N PRO A 50 36.90 27.01 -2.16
CA PRO A 50 36.29 25.72 -2.41
C PRO A 50 37.44 24.71 -2.56
N SER A 51 37.54 23.82 -1.59
CA SER A 51 38.42 22.66 -1.70
C SER A 51 38.03 21.94 -2.98
N ALA A 52 39.00 21.75 -3.88
CA ALA A 52 38.86 21.01 -5.13
C ALA A 52 38.72 19.49 -4.87
N ASN A 53 37.83 19.13 -3.95
CA ASN A 53 37.35 17.77 -3.67
C ASN A 53 35.86 17.78 -3.29
N ASN A 54 35.10 18.79 -3.76
CA ASN A 54 33.66 18.69 -3.79
C ASN A 54 33.29 17.89 -5.03
N LYS A 55 33.08 16.58 -4.82
CA LYS A 55 32.25 15.78 -5.72
C LYS A 55 30.90 16.50 -5.76
N THR A 56 30.66 17.29 -6.80
CA THR A 56 29.37 17.93 -7.06
C THR A 56 28.34 16.81 -7.15
N LEU A 57 27.70 16.48 -6.04
CA LEU A 57 26.46 15.70 -6.06
C LEU A 57 25.47 16.61 -6.77
N SER A 58 25.13 16.25 -8.00
CA SER A 58 24.32 17.12 -8.84
C SER A 58 22.97 17.36 -8.16
N SER A 59 22.47 18.59 -8.21
CA SER A 59 21.12 18.98 -7.77
C SER A 59 20.04 18.00 -8.28
N GLU A 60 20.27 17.39 -9.43
CA GLU A 60 19.42 16.39 -10.08
C GLU A 60 19.30 15.05 -9.33
N GLN A 61 20.35 14.60 -8.64
CA GLN A 61 20.31 13.36 -7.85
C GLN A 61 19.42 13.52 -6.61
N THR A 62 19.52 14.65 -5.92
CA THR A 62 18.74 14.93 -4.71
C THR A 62 17.24 15.10 -5.02
N HIS A 63 16.90 15.71 -6.16
CA HIS A 63 15.50 15.82 -6.61
C HIS A 63 14.90 14.45 -6.96
N SER A 64 15.65 13.59 -7.67
CA SER A 64 15.22 12.22 -8.04
C SER A 64 14.97 11.32 -6.82
N GLU A 65 15.78 11.44 -5.76
CA GLU A 65 15.59 10.67 -4.52
C GLU A 65 14.33 11.08 -3.74
N ILE A 66 14.06 12.38 -3.66
CA ILE A 66 12.84 12.92 -3.03
C ILE A 66 11.60 12.48 -3.83
N ASP A 67 11.67 12.53 -5.15
CA ASP A 67 10.58 12.09 -6.02
C ASP A 67 10.27 10.59 -5.85
N ASN A 68 11.30 9.75 -5.80
CA ASN A 68 11.16 8.31 -5.53
C ASN A 68 10.52 8.05 -4.15
N PHE A 69 10.92 8.79 -3.12
CA PHE A 69 10.31 8.68 -1.79
C PHE A 69 8.82 9.05 -1.80
N ILE A 70 8.46 10.14 -2.46
CA ILE A 70 7.06 10.57 -2.61
C ILE A 70 6.25 9.50 -3.35
N GLN A 71 6.78 8.98 -4.47
CA GLN A 71 6.14 7.93 -5.25
C GLN A 71 5.92 6.65 -4.43
N LEU A 72 6.93 6.21 -3.68
CA LEU A 72 6.81 5.04 -2.79
C LEU A 72 5.69 5.23 -1.77
N ARG A 73 5.62 6.40 -1.13
CA ARG A 73 4.57 6.71 -0.14
C ARG A 73 3.17 6.72 -0.77
N GLN A 74 3.05 7.25 -1.99
CA GLN A 74 1.78 7.23 -2.72
C GLN A 74 1.36 5.80 -3.11
N ILE A 75 2.31 4.97 -3.55
CA ILE A 75 2.07 3.55 -3.85
C ILE A 75 1.58 2.83 -2.58
N GLU A 76 2.25 3.03 -1.44
CA GLU A 76 1.85 2.42 -0.17
C GLU A 76 0.44 2.85 0.27
N LYS A 77 0.09 4.14 0.13
CA LYS A 77 -1.27 4.61 0.40
C LYS A 77 -2.30 3.94 -0.51
N LYS A 78 -2.00 3.78 -1.81
CA LYS A 78 -2.87 3.09 -2.78
C LYS A 78 -3.02 1.61 -2.41
N MET A 79 -1.94 0.94 -2.00
CA MET A 79 -1.99 -0.45 -1.55
C MET A 79 -2.89 -0.59 -0.31
N THR A 80 -2.72 0.25 0.71
CA THR A 80 -3.57 0.24 1.90
C THR A 80 -5.04 0.46 1.56
N LYS A 81 -5.34 1.37 0.62
CA LYS A 81 -6.73 1.59 0.15
C LYS A 81 -7.30 0.33 -0.49
N SER A 82 -6.55 -0.33 -1.37
CA SER A 82 -6.97 -1.57 -2.02
C SER A 82 -7.15 -2.72 -1.02
N ASP A 83 -6.25 -2.87 -0.05
CA ASP A 83 -6.40 -3.87 1.03
C ASP A 83 -7.65 -3.60 1.88
N ASN A 84 -7.96 -2.34 2.20
CA ASN A 84 -9.17 -1.99 2.94
C ASN A 84 -10.44 -2.28 2.14
N LEU A 85 -10.43 -2.04 0.84
CA LEU A 85 -11.55 -2.38 -0.04
C LEU A 85 -11.77 -3.89 -0.10
N ILE A 86 -10.70 -4.68 -0.24
CA ILE A 86 -10.79 -6.15 -0.20
C ILE A 86 -11.45 -6.60 1.11
N ARG A 87 -11.00 -6.10 2.28
CA ARG A 87 -11.63 -6.44 3.57
C ARG A 87 -13.11 -6.07 3.61
N SER A 88 -13.46 -4.86 3.18
CA SER A 88 -14.86 -4.43 3.14
C SER A 88 -15.72 -5.32 2.22
N TYR A 89 -15.18 -5.75 1.07
CA TYR A 89 -15.89 -6.66 0.18
C TYR A 89 -16.01 -8.07 0.76
N GLN A 90 -14.99 -8.57 1.47
CA GLN A 90 -15.05 -9.85 2.20
C GLN A 90 -16.15 -9.84 3.26
N ASP A 91 -16.23 -8.77 4.05
CA ASP A 91 -17.19 -8.64 5.14
C ASP A 91 -18.63 -8.58 4.58
N LYS A 92 -18.86 -7.73 3.57
CA LYS A 92 -20.17 -7.61 2.91
C LYS A 92 -20.61 -8.88 2.21
N MET A 93 -19.69 -9.57 1.53
CA MET A 93 -19.98 -10.86 0.91
C MET A 93 -20.41 -11.88 1.96
N THR A 94 -19.68 -11.95 3.07
CA THR A 94 -19.99 -12.88 4.16
C THR A 94 -21.35 -12.57 4.77
N GLU A 95 -21.66 -11.29 5.02
CA GLU A 95 -22.94 -10.85 5.56
C GLU A 95 -24.12 -11.21 4.64
N GLU A 96 -24.01 -10.90 3.35
CA GLU A 96 -25.06 -11.20 2.37
C GLU A 96 -25.24 -12.72 2.17
N VAL A 97 -24.15 -13.49 2.09
CA VAL A 97 -24.19 -14.95 2.01
C VAL A 97 -24.87 -15.55 3.25
N ASN A 98 -24.51 -15.10 4.45
CA ASN A 98 -25.13 -15.57 5.69
C ASN A 98 -26.63 -15.26 5.74
N THR A 99 -27.01 -14.06 5.29
CA THR A 99 -28.42 -13.66 5.22
C THR A 99 -29.23 -14.60 4.31
N LEU A 100 -28.68 -14.97 3.15
CA LEU A 100 -29.33 -15.88 2.21
C LEU A 100 -29.33 -17.33 2.73
N ASN A 101 -28.24 -17.77 3.37
CA ASN A 101 -28.15 -19.08 4.01
C ASN A 101 -29.15 -19.25 5.17
N ASN A 102 -29.41 -18.19 5.93
CA ASN A 102 -30.44 -18.21 6.97
C ASN A 102 -31.83 -18.43 6.37
N LYS A 103 -32.15 -17.78 5.23
CA LYS A 103 -33.41 -18.02 4.51
C LYS A 103 -33.52 -19.47 4.03
N LEU A 104 -32.44 -20.03 3.47
CA LEU A 104 -32.39 -21.44 3.09
C LEU A 104 -32.58 -22.38 4.28
N THR A 105 -32.00 -22.05 5.44
CA THR A 105 -32.18 -22.81 6.68
C THR A 105 -33.63 -22.83 7.12
N HIS A 106 -34.35 -21.72 7.01
CA HIS A 106 -35.77 -21.67 7.31
C HIS A 106 -36.59 -22.58 6.40
N ILE A 107 -36.29 -22.60 5.10
CA ILE A 107 -36.93 -23.51 4.14
C ILE A 107 -36.60 -24.97 4.50
N ALA A 108 -35.34 -25.27 4.77
CA ALA A 108 -34.86 -26.62 5.06
C ALA A 108 -35.48 -27.22 6.35
N LYS A 109 -35.92 -26.38 7.30
CA LYS A 109 -36.57 -26.85 8.54
C LYS A 109 -38.08 -27.08 8.41
N LYS A 110 -38.70 -26.71 7.27
CA LYS A 110 -40.14 -26.94 7.07
C LYS A 110 -40.41 -28.40 6.71
N PRO A 111 -41.43 -29.04 7.32
CA PRO A 111 -41.80 -30.41 7.00
C PRO A 111 -42.56 -30.55 5.66
N SER A 112 -43.19 -29.48 5.17
CA SER A 112 -44.12 -29.50 4.04
C SER A 112 -43.48 -29.59 2.65
N GLY A 113 -42.18 -29.29 2.53
CA GLY A 113 -41.34 -29.32 1.32
C GLY A 113 -42.03 -29.47 -0.02
N ASP A 114 -42.81 -28.46 -0.39
CA ASP A 114 -43.59 -28.43 -1.62
C ASP A 114 -42.78 -27.83 -2.78
N LEU A 115 -43.40 -27.80 -3.96
CA LEU A 115 -42.80 -27.20 -5.16
C LEU A 115 -42.50 -25.70 -4.97
N TYR A 116 -43.26 -25.00 -4.13
CA TYR A 116 -43.05 -23.58 -3.84
C TYR A 116 -41.75 -23.39 -3.04
N ASP A 117 -41.54 -24.17 -1.98
CA ASP A 117 -40.30 -24.17 -1.18
C ASP A 117 -39.08 -24.51 -2.06
N PHE A 118 -39.21 -25.47 -2.99
CA PHE A 118 -38.15 -25.80 -3.95
C PHE A 118 -37.79 -24.61 -4.86
N ASN A 119 -38.80 -23.98 -5.48
CA ASN A 119 -38.61 -22.83 -6.36
C ASN A 119 -38.04 -21.62 -5.61
N GLN A 120 -38.42 -21.45 -4.34
CA GLN A 120 -37.86 -20.41 -3.48
C GLN A 120 -36.36 -20.66 -3.22
N SER A 121 -35.96 -21.89 -2.94
CA SER A 121 -34.55 -22.26 -2.81
C SER A 121 -33.75 -22.00 -4.09
N ASP A 122 -34.29 -22.33 -5.27
CA ASP A 122 -33.63 -22.04 -6.56
C ASP A 122 -33.45 -20.52 -6.80
N ALA A 123 -34.48 -19.73 -6.49
CA ALA A 123 -34.37 -18.27 -6.57
C ALA A 123 -33.28 -17.73 -5.63
N ILE A 124 -33.16 -18.28 -4.42
CA ILE A 124 -32.09 -17.91 -3.48
C ILE A 124 -30.72 -18.37 -4.01
N ALA A 125 -30.61 -19.54 -4.64
CA ALA A 125 -29.37 -20.00 -5.27
C ALA A 125 -28.88 -19.02 -6.34
N LYS A 126 -29.79 -18.50 -7.17
CA LYS A 126 -29.47 -17.44 -8.16
C LYS A 126 -28.96 -16.17 -7.49
N GLN A 127 -29.57 -15.75 -6.38
CA GLN A 127 -29.10 -14.60 -5.61
C GLN A 127 -27.70 -14.83 -5.01
N LEU A 128 -27.47 -16.00 -4.41
CA LEU A 128 -26.16 -16.38 -3.86
C LEU A 128 -25.07 -16.35 -4.94
N ASN A 129 -25.34 -16.95 -6.09
CA ASN A 129 -24.39 -16.97 -7.21
C ASN A 129 -24.07 -15.56 -7.71
N ASN A 130 -25.06 -14.67 -7.76
CA ASN A 130 -24.86 -13.27 -8.13
C ASN A 130 -23.98 -12.53 -7.10
N VAL A 131 -24.31 -12.66 -5.80
CA VAL A 131 -23.58 -12.04 -4.70
C VAL A 131 -22.11 -12.48 -4.71
N ILE A 132 -21.87 -13.79 -4.75
CA ILE A 132 -20.52 -14.36 -4.76
C ILE A 132 -19.75 -13.92 -6.00
N SER A 133 -20.35 -14.00 -7.19
CA SER A 133 -19.70 -13.61 -8.44
C SER A 133 -19.33 -12.12 -8.46
N ARG A 134 -20.24 -11.26 -8.01
CA ARG A 134 -20.03 -9.82 -7.92
C ARG A 134 -18.85 -9.49 -7.01
N TYR A 135 -18.83 -10.02 -5.79
CA TYR A 135 -17.76 -9.73 -4.85
C TYR A 135 -16.43 -10.37 -5.24
N ASN A 136 -16.44 -11.58 -5.82
CA ASN A 136 -15.25 -12.19 -6.38
C ASN A 136 -14.62 -11.31 -7.46
N SER A 137 -15.43 -10.72 -8.34
CA SER A 137 -14.96 -9.79 -9.36
C SER A 137 -14.30 -8.55 -8.75
N LEU A 138 -14.99 -7.89 -7.80
CA LEU A 138 -14.48 -6.69 -7.10
C LEU A 138 -13.17 -6.97 -6.34
N ILE A 139 -13.10 -8.10 -5.63
CA ILE A 139 -11.91 -8.53 -4.90
C ILE A 139 -10.77 -8.81 -5.88
N ASN A 140 -11.03 -9.52 -6.98
CA ASN A 140 -10.01 -9.82 -7.98
C ASN A 140 -9.41 -8.56 -8.60
N VAL A 141 -10.25 -7.55 -8.91
CA VAL A 141 -9.77 -6.27 -9.42
C VAL A 141 -8.79 -5.60 -8.45
N GLU A 142 -9.14 -5.51 -7.18
CA GLU A 142 -8.26 -4.89 -6.17
C GLU A 142 -7.01 -5.74 -5.89
N GLN A 143 -7.09 -7.07 -5.97
CA GLN A 143 -5.92 -7.94 -5.86
C GLN A 143 -4.94 -7.77 -7.02
N GLN A 144 -5.43 -7.65 -8.26
CA GLN A 144 -4.58 -7.38 -9.42
C GLN A 144 -3.89 -6.02 -9.30
N LYS A 145 -4.61 -5.02 -8.77
CA LYS A 145 -4.03 -3.71 -8.46
C LYS A 145 -2.92 -3.81 -7.41
N LEU A 146 -3.10 -4.60 -6.36
CA LEU A 146 -2.04 -4.85 -5.36
C LEU A 146 -0.81 -5.52 -5.95
N ILE A 147 -0.99 -6.48 -6.87
CA ILE A 147 0.14 -7.12 -7.58
C ILE A 147 0.91 -6.08 -8.39
N ARG A 148 0.22 -5.27 -9.20
CA ARG A 148 0.85 -4.20 -10.00
C ARG A 148 1.57 -3.17 -9.14
N LEU A 149 0.93 -2.68 -8.08
CA LEU A 149 1.53 -1.71 -7.14
C LEU A 149 2.75 -2.29 -6.41
N SER A 150 2.71 -3.57 -6.03
CA SER A 150 3.85 -4.25 -5.42
C SER A 150 5.04 -4.35 -6.38
N ALA A 151 4.80 -4.67 -7.65
CA ALA A 151 5.84 -4.70 -8.67
C ALA A 151 6.46 -3.31 -8.93
N GLN A 152 5.62 -2.27 -9.01
CA GLN A 152 6.10 -0.88 -9.12
C GLN A 152 6.95 -0.47 -7.91
N LYS A 153 6.50 -0.82 -6.70
CA LYS A 153 7.27 -0.58 -5.47
C LYS A 153 8.63 -1.27 -5.50
N GLN A 154 8.70 -2.51 -5.97
CA GLN A 154 9.96 -3.25 -6.11
C GLN A 154 10.89 -2.61 -7.14
N HIS A 155 10.37 -2.17 -8.29
CA HIS A 155 11.15 -1.48 -9.31
C HIS A 155 11.81 -0.18 -8.79
N ILE A 156 11.04 0.66 -8.09
CA ILE A 156 11.58 1.90 -7.50
C ILE A 156 12.61 1.57 -6.42
N LYS A 157 12.37 0.55 -5.60
CA LYS A 157 13.35 0.10 -4.59
C LYS A 157 14.63 -0.45 -5.23
N SER A 158 14.56 -1.23 -6.30
CA SER A 158 15.76 -1.71 -7.00
C SER A 158 16.57 -0.57 -7.60
N SER A 159 15.92 0.48 -8.11
CA SER A 159 16.61 1.67 -8.61
C SER A 159 17.45 2.37 -7.51
N LYS A 160 17.08 2.21 -6.24
CA LYS A 160 17.82 2.75 -5.09
C LYS A 160 19.00 1.87 -4.66
N VAL A 161 18.87 0.54 -4.76
CA VAL A 161 19.91 -0.42 -4.32
C VAL A 161 21.22 -0.27 -5.10
N PHE A 162 21.20 0.31 -6.31
CA PHE A 162 22.42 0.56 -7.10
C PHE A 162 23.34 1.68 -6.55
N LEU A 163 22.95 2.42 -5.50
CA LEU A 163 23.74 3.54 -4.95
C LEU A 163 24.37 3.29 -3.56
N ASP A 164 23.99 2.22 -2.86
CA ASP A 164 24.43 1.95 -1.46
C ASP A 164 25.50 0.84 -1.34
N ASN A 165 26.15 0.44 -2.43
CA ASN A 165 27.19 -0.59 -2.41
C ASN A 165 28.56 -0.01 -2.02
N ASN A 166 28.77 0.29 -0.74
CA ASN A 166 30.09 0.22 -0.10
C ASN A 166 30.00 0.30 1.44
N SER A 167 29.67 -0.84 2.06
CA SER A 167 30.21 -1.37 3.32
C SER A 167 29.17 -2.23 4.03
N THR A 168 29.36 -3.55 4.00
CA THR A 168 28.64 -4.49 4.86
C THR A 168 29.04 -4.25 6.31
N ASN A 169 28.25 -3.44 7.02
CA ASN A 169 28.36 -3.29 8.46
C ASN A 169 27.33 -4.18 9.18
N GLU A 170 27.64 -4.56 10.42
CA GLU A 170 26.82 -5.45 11.26
C GLU A 170 25.38 -4.92 11.46
N ALA A 171 25.20 -3.60 11.39
CA ALA A 171 23.91 -2.93 11.44
C ALA A 171 23.00 -3.25 10.24
N GLN A 172 23.54 -3.34 9.02
CA GLN A 172 22.78 -3.71 7.81
C GLN A 172 22.32 -5.18 7.85
N LEU A 173 23.16 -6.09 8.34
CA LEU A 173 22.81 -7.50 8.50
C LEU A 173 21.67 -7.67 9.52
N THR A 174 21.77 -6.95 10.64
CA THR A 174 20.73 -6.93 11.67
C THR A 174 19.39 -6.39 11.14
N ASP A 175 19.39 -5.28 10.38
CA ASP A 175 18.18 -4.72 9.79
C ASP A 175 17.52 -5.67 8.76
N LYS A 176 18.33 -6.31 7.90
CA LYS A 176 17.87 -7.33 6.94
C LYS A 176 17.19 -8.50 7.67
N PHE A 177 17.84 -9.03 8.71
CA PHE A 177 17.28 -10.10 9.54
C PHE A 177 15.95 -9.70 10.19
N ILE A 178 15.87 -8.51 10.81
CA ILE A 178 14.64 -8.01 11.44
C ILE A 178 13.51 -7.90 10.40
N LYS A 179 13.78 -7.38 9.20
CA LYS A 179 12.77 -7.27 8.13
C LYS A 179 12.29 -8.64 7.67
N MET A 180 13.20 -9.60 7.47
CA MET A 180 12.85 -10.97 7.08
C MET A 180 12.00 -11.67 8.14
N SER A 181 12.40 -11.61 9.42
CA SER A 181 11.64 -12.19 10.53
C SER A 181 10.24 -11.61 10.65
N LYS A 182 10.09 -10.28 10.46
CA LYS A 182 8.77 -9.63 10.42
C LYS A 182 7.89 -10.16 9.27
N ILE A 183 8.48 -10.41 8.10
CA ILE A 183 7.75 -10.98 6.96
C ILE A 183 7.34 -12.42 7.23
N GLU A 184 8.23 -13.25 7.79
CA GLU A 184 7.92 -14.63 8.17
C GLU A 184 6.78 -14.70 9.18
N ASN A 185 6.79 -13.83 10.19
CA ASN A 185 5.69 -13.76 11.14
C ASN A 185 4.36 -13.40 10.46
N LYS A 186 4.38 -12.48 9.48
CA LYS A 186 3.17 -12.14 8.69
C LYS A 186 2.69 -13.33 7.85
N ILE A 187 3.61 -14.05 7.20
CA ILE A 187 3.28 -15.26 6.43
C ILE A 187 2.57 -16.28 7.34
N ARG A 188 3.16 -16.58 8.51
CA ARG A 188 2.58 -17.48 9.50
C ARG A 188 1.18 -17.05 9.97
N ILE A 189 0.95 -15.74 10.14
CA ILE A 189 -0.38 -15.22 10.48
C ILE A 189 -1.40 -15.54 9.37
N HIS A 190 -1.03 -15.38 8.11
CA HIS A 190 -1.92 -15.68 6.98
C HIS A 190 -2.15 -17.19 6.79
N GLU A 191 -1.12 -18.01 6.99
CA GLU A 191 -1.25 -19.49 6.98
C GLU A 191 -2.19 -19.98 8.07
N ASN A 192 -2.09 -19.42 9.28
CA ASN A 192 -3.01 -19.73 10.37
C ASN A 192 -4.45 -19.34 10.03
N LYS A 193 -4.66 -18.18 9.38
CA LYS A 193 -5.99 -17.78 8.91
C LYS A 193 -6.56 -18.76 7.88
N ILE A 194 -5.75 -19.23 6.93
CA ILE A 194 -6.17 -20.26 5.96
C ILE A 194 -6.66 -21.49 6.70
N ARG A 195 -5.88 -21.99 7.66
CA ARG A 195 -6.26 -23.15 8.48
C ARG A 195 -7.55 -22.92 9.24
N THR A 196 -7.72 -21.74 9.86
CA THR A 196 -8.97 -21.39 10.55
C THR A 196 -10.15 -21.35 9.59
N PHE A 197 -9.99 -20.82 8.38
CA PHE A 197 -11.06 -20.81 7.38
C PHE A 197 -11.42 -22.22 6.91
N GLN A 198 -10.43 -23.08 6.66
CA GLN A 198 -10.66 -24.49 6.33
C GLN A 198 -11.43 -25.21 7.44
N GLN A 199 -10.98 -25.07 8.69
CA GLN A 199 -11.65 -25.68 9.85
C GLN A 199 -13.10 -25.21 10.00
N LYS A 200 -13.36 -23.90 9.85
CA LYS A 200 -14.73 -23.36 9.93
C LYS A 200 -15.62 -23.88 8.81
N MET A 201 -15.10 -23.91 7.58
CA MET A 201 -15.79 -24.49 6.44
C MET A 201 -16.15 -25.95 6.70
N ASP A 202 -15.19 -26.77 7.14
CA ASP A 202 -15.40 -28.20 7.40
C ASP A 202 -16.44 -28.42 8.51
N LEU A 203 -16.40 -27.61 9.58
CA LEU A 203 -17.37 -27.66 10.67
C LEU A 203 -18.79 -27.34 10.19
N GLU A 204 -18.96 -26.29 9.38
CA GLU A 204 -20.26 -25.90 8.85
C GLU A 204 -20.81 -26.94 7.86
N LEU A 205 -19.96 -27.46 6.96
CA LEU A 205 -20.34 -28.51 6.02
C LEU A 205 -20.76 -29.79 6.75
N LYS A 206 -20.01 -30.20 7.79
CA LYS A 206 -20.34 -31.37 8.60
C LYS A 206 -21.67 -31.20 9.34
N ALA A 207 -21.99 -30.00 9.81
CA ALA A 207 -23.28 -29.74 10.45
C ALA A 207 -24.45 -29.93 9.48
N ILE A 208 -24.30 -29.47 8.23
CA ILE A 208 -25.32 -29.66 7.19
C ILE A 208 -25.41 -31.13 6.78
N ASP A 209 -24.28 -31.82 6.62
CA ASP A 209 -24.23 -33.23 6.25
C ASP A 209 -24.90 -34.14 7.30
N ALA A 210 -24.74 -33.82 8.58
CA ALA A 210 -25.44 -34.51 9.66
C ALA A 210 -26.98 -34.38 9.55
N HIS A 211 -27.48 -33.21 9.13
CA HIS A 211 -28.91 -33.01 8.88
C HIS A 211 -29.42 -33.82 7.68
N LEU A 212 -28.63 -33.96 6.63
CA LEU A 212 -28.97 -34.80 5.47
C LEU A 212 -28.96 -36.29 5.80
N SER A 213 -28.03 -36.73 6.65
CA SER A 213 -27.82 -38.15 6.95
C SER A 213 -28.81 -38.72 7.99
N THR A 214 -29.37 -37.88 8.86
CA THR A 214 -30.18 -38.33 10.01
C THR A 214 -31.69 -38.11 9.84
N ALA A 215 -32.10 -37.24 8.91
CA ALA A 215 -33.51 -36.92 8.68
C ALA A 215 -34.02 -37.56 7.38
N HIS A 216 -35.27 -38.00 7.38
CA HIS A 216 -35.99 -38.26 6.13
C HIS A 216 -36.26 -36.91 5.46
N VAL A 217 -35.31 -36.45 4.64
CA VAL A 217 -35.38 -35.16 3.95
C VAL A 217 -36.17 -35.29 2.65
N ASN A 218 -37.08 -34.33 2.41
CA ASN A 218 -37.73 -34.20 1.11
C ASN A 218 -36.81 -33.48 0.09
N ALA A 219 -37.22 -33.50 -1.18
CA ALA A 219 -36.43 -32.92 -2.27
C ALA A 219 -36.15 -31.40 -2.10
N ALA A 220 -37.10 -30.63 -1.55
CA ALA A 220 -36.92 -29.20 -1.31
C ALA A 220 -35.89 -28.93 -0.20
N GLN A 221 -35.93 -29.71 0.88
CA GLN A 221 -34.94 -29.65 1.96
C GLN A 221 -33.55 -30.04 1.46
N GLN A 222 -33.45 -31.15 0.73
CA GLN A 222 -32.19 -31.61 0.14
C GLN A 222 -31.57 -30.55 -0.78
N ASN A 223 -32.38 -29.96 -1.67
CA ASN A 223 -31.93 -28.87 -2.54
C ASN A 223 -31.40 -27.67 -1.74
N SER A 224 -32.14 -27.24 -0.71
CA SER A 224 -31.73 -26.13 0.16
C SER A 224 -30.38 -26.38 0.83
N PHE A 225 -30.16 -27.58 1.38
CA PHE A 225 -28.90 -27.94 2.01
C PHE A 225 -27.73 -28.00 1.01
N THR A 226 -27.94 -28.55 -0.19
CA THR A 226 -26.91 -28.56 -1.25
C THR A 226 -26.51 -27.14 -1.68
N ILE A 227 -27.48 -26.23 -1.78
CA ILE A 227 -27.21 -24.81 -2.09
C ILE A 227 -26.38 -24.17 -0.97
N GLN A 228 -26.73 -24.41 0.30
CA GLN A 228 -25.96 -23.88 1.44
C GLN A 228 -24.51 -24.38 1.42
N MET A 229 -24.29 -25.68 1.23
CA MET A 229 -22.94 -26.26 1.13
C MET A 229 -22.12 -25.55 0.04
N THR A 230 -22.72 -25.40 -1.15
CA THR A 230 -22.06 -24.74 -2.29
C THR A 230 -21.68 -23.29 -1.97
N ALA A 231 -22.59 -22.54 -1.36
CA ALA A 231 -22.36 -21.14 -0.99
C ALA A 231 -21.28 -20.98 0.10
N ILE A 232 -21.31 -21.84 1.11
CA ILE A 232 -20.31 -21.88 2.20
C ILE A 232 -18.92 -22.17 1.62
N THR A 233 -18.81 -23.22 0.80
CA THR A 233 -17.55 -23.58 0.13
C THR A 233 -17.02 -22.43 -0.72
N ALA A 234 -17.86 -21.83 -1.55
CA ALA A 234 -17.46 -20.72 -2.41
C ALA A 234 -16.99 -19.50 -1.59
N ASN A 235 -17.71 -19.15 -0.52
CA ASN A 235 -17.34 -18.06 0.37
C ASN A 235 -15.96 -18.29 1.00
N TYR A 236 -15.74 -19.44 1.64
CA TYR A 236 -14.47 -19.75 2.30
C TYR A 236 -13.30 -19.88 1.32
N ASN A 237 -13.52 -20.45 0.13
CA ASN A 237 -12.50 -20.51 -0.92
C ASN A 237 -12.04 -19.12 -1.35
N THR A 238 -12.96 -18.15 -1.47
CA THR A 238 -12.60 -16.76 -1.73
C THR A 238 -11.73 -16.19 -0.60
N GLN A 239 -12.10 -16.42 0.67
CA GLN A 239 -11.32 -15.96 1.82
C GLN A 239 -9.91 -16.55 1.84
N ILE A 240 -9.78 -17.85 1.55
CA ILE A 240 -8.51 -18.57 1.47
C ILE A 240 -7.64 -18.02 0.33
N ASN A 241 -8.20 -17.83 -0.87
CA ASN A 241 -7.47 -17.29 -2.01
C ASN A 241 -6.87 -15.91 -1.72
N ILE A 242 -7.60 -15.07 -0.98
CA ILE A 242 -7.12 -13.75 -0.55
C ILE A 242 -5.89 -13.87 0.36
N GLN A 243 -5.91 -14.80 1.31
CA GLN A 243 -4.75 -15.03 2.19
C GLN A 243 -3.55 -15.59 1.41
N GLN A 244 -3.78 -16.51 0.47
CA GLN A 244 -2.71 -17.05 -0.39
C GLN A 244 -2.02 -15.95 -1.20
N LYS A 245 -2.80 -15.06 -1.85
CA LYS A 245 -2.21 -13.92 -2.59
C LYS A 245 -1.46 -12.95 -1.68
N GLN A 246 -1.84 -12.83 -0.41
CA GLN A 246 -1.07 -12.04 0.58
C GLN A 246 0.27 -12.71 0.90
N ILE A 247 0.28 -14.04 1.08
CA ILE A 247 1.50 -14.83 1.27
C ILE A 247 2.43 -14.68 0.06
N ASP A 248 1.92 -14.81 -1.17
CA ASP A 248 2.73 -14.67 -2.39
C ASP A 248 3.45 -13.32 -2.47
N ARG A 249 2.75 -12.23 -2.12
CA ARG A 249 3.36 -10.88 -2.08
C ARG A 249 4.46 -10.78 -1.02
N LEU A 250 4.23 -11.36 0.15
CA LEU A 250 5.21 -11.39 1.24
C LEU A 250 6.44 -12.24 0.87
N ILE A 251 6.25 -13.38 0.21
CA ILE A 251 7.34 -14.22 -0.31
C ILE A 251 8.19 -13.43 -1.32
N ASN A 252 7.53 -12.73 -2.25
CA ASN A 252 8.22 -11.89 -3.23
C ASN A 252 8.99 -10.73 -2.56
N GLU A 253 8.43 -10.11 -1.51
CA GLU A 253 9.12 -9.09 -0.73
C GLU A 253 10.34 -9.66 0.02
N LYS A 254 10.21 -10.85 0.63
CA LYS A 254 11.32 -11.55 1.28
C LYS A 254 12.44 -11.87 0.29
N ALA A 255 12.10 -12.37 -0.90
CA ALA A 255 13.06 -12.69 -1.95
C ALA A 255 13.83 -11.43 -2.42
N PHE A 256 13.16 -10.27 -2.51
CA PHE A 256 13.80 -9.00 -2.83
C PHE A 256 14.79 -8.56 -1.75
N ILE A 257 14.46 -8.73 -0.46
CA ILE A 257 15.35 -8.37 0.65
C ILE A 257 16.58 -9.30 0.71
N ASN A 258 16.43 -10.56 0.28
CA ASN A 258 17.53 -11.53 0.31
C ASN A 258 18.58 -11.31 -0.79
N ARG A 259 18.20 -10.69 -1.91
CA ARG A 259 19.13 -10.21 -2.94
C ARG A 259 20.04 -9.11 -2.39
#